data_AF-A0A2N2QYW7-F1
#
_entry.id   AF-A0A2N2QYW7-F1
#
_cell.length_a   1.000
_cell.length_b   1.000
_cell.length_c   1.000
_cell.angle_alpha   90.00
_cell.angle_beta   90.00
_cell.angle_gamma   90.00
#
_symmetry.space_group_name_H-M   'P 1'
#
loop_
_entity.id
_entity.type
_entity.pdbx_description
1 polymer ?
#
loop_
_entity_poly.entity_id
_entity_poly.type
_entity_poly.pdbx_seq_one_letter_code
_entity_poly.pdbx_strand_id
1 'polypeptide(L)'
;MYTTTHRAGRAAPLLTVQAPEDIEFLVKESEVLTGRAGRTFVIASADWLAYRVYWHPIGLKVERLDAAGQVLSTRHLLPSEFLRHNLMEALAVGQLFTPPVCRLG
;
A
#
# COMPACT_ATOMS: atom_id res chain seq x y z
N MET A 1 -30.50 1.78 -3.31
CA MET A 1 -30.61 2.61 -2.09
C MET A 1 -29.87 1.91 -0.95
N TYR A 2 -28.57 2.17 -0.80
CA TYR A 2 -27.85 2.15 0.48
C TYR A 2 -26.72 3.17 0.35
N THR A 3 -26.91 4.36 0.90
CA THR A 3 -25.84 5.34 1.09
C THR A 3 -25.10 4.94 2.36
N THR A 4 -24.02 4.18 2.22
CA THR A 4 -23.10 3.93 3.33
C THR A 4 -22.25 5.18 3.50
N THR A 5 -22.65 6.01 4.47
CA THR A 5 -21.91 7.15 4.97
C THR A 5 -20.58 6.65 5.52
N HIS A 6 -19.52 6.73 4.71
CA HIS A 6 -18.17 6.39 5.15
C HIS A 6 -17.77 7.35 6.26
N ARG A 7 -17.74 6.85 7.50
CA ARG A 7 -17.23 7.56 8.65
C ARG A 7 -15.73 7.70 8.46
N ALA A 8 -15.31 8.80 7.82
CA ALA A 8 -13.92 9.22 7.71
C ALA A 8 -13.41 9.53 9.13
N GLY A 9 -13.01 8.48 9.85
CA GLY A 9 -12.22 8.61 11.05
C GLY A 9 -10.90 9.25 10.67
N ARG A 10 -10.85 10.59 10.80
CA ARG A 10 -9.65 11.44 10.83
C ARG A 10 -8.50 10.83 10.02
N ALA A 11 -8.64 10.82 8.69
CA ALA A 11 -7.65 10.24 7.80
C ALA A 11 -6.30 10.86 8.11
N ALA A 12 -5.36 10.04 8.60
CA ALA A 12 -3.98 10.48 8.76
C ALA A 12 -3.50 11.00 7.39
N PRO A 13 -2.73 12.11 7.35
CA PRO A 13 -2.29 12.68 6.09
C PRO A 13 -1.51 11.62 5.32
N LEU A 14 -2.03 11.22 4.16
CA LEU A 14 -1.40 10.24 3.30
C LEU A 14 -0.17 10.87 2.62
N LEU A 15 0.90 10.11 2.52
CA LEU A 15 2.13 10.49 1.84
C LEU A 15 2.05 10.02 0.38
N THR A 16 2.43 10.88 -0.56
CA THR A 16 2.48 10.51 -1.99
C THR A 16 3.77 9.75 -2.27
N VAL A 17 3.67 8.58 -2.91
CA VAL A 17 4.85 7.82 -3.38
C VAL A 17 5.34 8.46 -4.67
N GLN A 18 6.64 8.77 -4.78
CA GLN A 18 7.17 9.56 -5.90
C GLN A 18 7.76 8.67 -7.00
N ALA A 19 8.47 7.61 -6.60
CA ALA A 19 9.20 6.75 -7.51
C ALA A 19 9.05 5.26 -7.14
N PRO A 20 9.22 4.33 -8.10
CA PRO A 20 9.14 2.89 -7.81
C PRO A 20 10.15 2.45 -6.75
N GLU A 21 11.33 3.08 -6.73
CA GLU A 21 12.41 2.82 -5.79
C GLU A 21 12.02 3.17 -4.34
N ASP A 22 11.09 4.11 -4.16
CA ASP A 22 10.59 4.49 -2.83
C ASP A 22 9.83 3.34 -2.17
N ILE A 23 9.24 2.42 -2.93
CA ILE A 23 8.39 1.37 -2.37
C ILE A 23 9.20 0.41 -1.50
N GLU A 24 10.37 -0.01 -1.97
CA GLU A 24 11.29 -0.84 -1.17
C GLU A 24 11.70 -0.09 0.10
N PHE A 25 12.15 1.15 -0.05
CA PHE A 25 12.58 1.98 1.06
C PHE A 25 11.48 2.14 2.10
N LEU A 26 10.27 2.53 1.68
CA LEU A 26 9.12 2.75 2.54
C LEU A 26 8.68 1.47 3.25
N VAL A 27 8.70 0.31 2.56
CA VAL A 27 8.44 -0.98 3.20
C VAL A 27 9.47 -1.25 4.29
N LYS A 28 10.77 -1.14 3.98
CA LYS A 28 11.84 -1.41 4.95
C LYS A 28 11.82 -0.44 6.13
N GLU A 29 11.58 0.83 5.88
CA GLU A 29 11.39 1.84 6.92
C GLU A 29 10.23 1.45 7.85
N SER A 30 9.08 1.08 7.30
CA SER A 30 7.91 0.66 8.08
C SER A 30 8.21 -0.55 8.96
N GLU A 31 8.91 -1.54 8.40
CA GLU A 31 9.33 -2.75 9.11
C GLU A 31 10.25 -2.42 10.29
N VAL A 32 11.23 -1.53 10.07
CA VAL A 32 12.16 -1.08 11.11
C VAL A 32 11.45 -0.27 12.21
N LEU A 33 10.54 0.64 11.84
CA LEU A 33 9.88 1.53 12.81
C LEU A 33 8.77 0.86 13.61
N THR A 34 8.14 -0.19 13.09
CA THR A 34 6.96 -0.82 13.71
C THR A 34 7.18 -2.26 14.13
N GLY A 35 8.25 -2.91 13.66
CA GLY A 35 8.47 -4.35 13.82
C GLY A 35 7.46 -5.22 13.06
N ARG A 36 6.57 -4.64 12.24
CA ARG A 36 5.56 -5.36 11.47
C ARG A 36 5.99 -5.47 10.01
N ALA A 37 5.89 -6.68 9.47
CA ALA A 37 6.22 -6.96 8.08
C ALA A 37 5.26 -6.25 7.12
N GLY A 38 5.84 -5.68 6.05
CA GLY A 38 5.12 -5.01 4.97
C GLY A 38 4.60 -3.60 5.29
N ARG A 39 4.07 -2.96 4.25
CA ARG A 39 3.49 -1.60 4.31
C ARG A 39 2.24 -1.50 3.46
N THR A 40 1.29 -0.68 3.92
CA THR A 40 0.05 -0.40 3.19
C THR A 40 0.25 0.73 2.19
N PHE A 41 -0.17 0.49 0.96
CA PHE A 41 -0.27 1.46 -0.12
C PHE A 41 -1.73 1.57 -0.55
N VAL A 42 -2.15 2.77 -0.94
CA VAL A 42 -3.52 3.09 -1.33
C VAL A 42 -3.50 3.75 -2.69
N ILE A 43 -4.30 3.23 -3.61
CA ILE A 43 -4.58 3.87 -4.90
C ILE A 43 -5.78 4.80 -4.69
N ALA A 44 -5.55 6.11 -4.69
CA ALA A 44 -6.59 7.12 -4.50
C ALA A 44 -7.34 7.41 -5.81
N SER A 45 -8.02 6.38 -6.33
CA SER A 45 -9.02 6.49 -7.39
C SER A 45 -10.43 6.41 -6.78
N ALA A 46 -11.48 6.27 -7.59
CA ALA A 46 -12.88 6.20 -7.13
C ALA A 46 -13.11 5.11 -6.07
N ASP A 47 -12.42 3.97 -6.20
CA ASP A 47 -12.60 2.79 -5.36
C ASP A 47 -11.67 2.72 -4.14
N TRP A 48 -10.71 3.66 -3.98
CA TRP A 48 -9.77 3.68 -2.86
C TRP A 48 -9.15 2.32 -2.52
N LEU A 49 -8.41 1.74 -3.48
CA LEU A 49 -7.92 0.38 -3.36
C LEU A 49 -6.69 0.30 -2.45
N ALA A 50 -6.80 -0.46 -1.36
CA ALA A 50 -5.70 -0.71 -0.43
C ALA A 50 -4.94 -2.01 -0.75
N TYR A 51 -3.62 -1.93 -0.68
CA TYR A 51 -2.72 -3.07 -0.85
C TYR A 51 -1.70 -3.09 0.28
N ARG A 52 -1.37 -4.27 0.79
CA ARG A 52 -0.24 -4.47 1.68
C ARG A 52 0.88 -5.16 0.91
N VAL A 53 2.01 -4.48 0.81
CA VAL A 53 3.19 -4.95 0.08
C VAL A 53 4.24 -5.40 1.09
N TYR A 54 4.76 -6.59 0.87
CA TYR A 54 5.88 -7.17 1.59
C TYR A 54 7.05 -7.29 0.62
N TRP A 55 8.22 -6.86 1.07
CA TRP A 55 9.43 -6.86 0.25
C TRP A 55 10.41 -7.94 0.75
N HIS A 56 10.67 -8.93 -0.11
CA HIS A 56 11.57 -10.03 0.16
C HIS A 56 12.74 -10.05 -0.85
N PRO A 57 13.89 -10.65 -0.50
CA PRO A 57 15.06 -10.67 -1.38
C PRO A 57 14.81 -11.33 -2.76
N ILE A 58 13.87 -12.28 -2.83
CA ILE A 58 13.56 -13.04 -4.05
C ILE A 58 12.31 -12.54 -4.78
N GLY A 59 11.62 -11.52 -4.25
CA GLY A 59 10.38 -11.02 -4.84
C GLY A 59 9.48 -10.29 -3.84
N LEU A 60 8.25 -10.06 -4.26
CA LEU A 60 7.27 -9.30 -3.52
C LEU A 60 6.03 -10.15 -3.24
N LYS A 61 5.46 -9.98 -2.05
CA LYS A 61 4.12 -10.45 -1.77
C LYS A 61 3.21 -9.23 -1.70
N VAL A 62 2.13 -9.24 -2.46
CA VAL A 62 1.15 -8.16 -2.54
C VAL A 62 -0.22 -8.70 -2.16
N GLU A 63 -0.75 -8.17 -1.08
CA GLU A 63 -2.11 -8.48 -0.60
C GLU A 63 -3.03 -7.34 -0.97
N ARG A 64 -4.17 -7.62 -1.61
CA ARG A 64 -5.27 -6.66 -1.76
C ARG A 64 -6.11 -6.70 -0.51
N LEU A 65 -6.41 -5.54 0.06
CA LEU A 65 -7.18 -5.40 1.28
C LEU A 65 -8.60 -4.88 0.98
N ASP A 66 -9.56 -5.25 1.82
CA ASP A 66 -10.86 -4.59 1.87
C ASP A 66 -10.84 -3.34 2.77
N ALA A 67 -11.99 -2.68 2.90
CA ALA A 67 -12.12 -1.48 3.74
C ALA A 67 -11.91 -1.75 5.25
N ALA A 68 -12.03 -3.01 5.70
CA ALA A 68 -11.75 -3.44 7.06
C ALA A 68 -10.28 -3.87 7.26
N GLY A 69 -9.45 -3.77 6.21
CA GLY A 69 -8.06 -4.21 6.23
C GLY A 69 -7.87 -5.73 6.17
N GLN A 70 -8.92 -6.48 5.83
CA GLN A 70 -8.84 -7.93 5.63
C GLN A 70 -8.31 -8.25 4.23
N VAL A 71 -7.60 -9.36 4.12
CA VAL A 71 -7.00 -9.78 2.85
C VAL A 71 -8.08 -10.38 1.93
N LEU A 72 -8.32 -9.73 0.80
CA LEU A 72 -9.19 -10.22 -0.27
C LEU A 72 -8.47 -11.19 -1.21
N SER A 73 -7.20 -10.91 -1.51
CA SER A 73 -6.39 -11.73 -2.41
C SER A 73 -4.91 -11.52 -2.17
N THR A 74 -4.10 -12.54 -2.44
CA THR A 74 -2.63 -12.50 -2.31
C THR A 74 -1.98 -12.87 -3.63
N ARG A 75 -0.98 -12.11 -4.06
CA ARG A 75 -0.12 -12.42 -5.21
C ARG A 75 1.35 -12.40 -4.78
N HIS A 76 2.12 -13.36 -5.26
CA HIS A 76 3.57 -13.37 -5.16
C HIS A 76 4.12 -13.02 -6.53
N LEU A 77 4.98 -12.01 -6.59
CA LEU A 77 5.42 -11.39 -7.83
C LEU A 77 6.95 -11.31 -7.83
N LEU A 78 7.55 -11.63 -8.96
CA LEU A 78 8.94 -11.25 -9.23
C LEU A 78 9.03 -9.73 -9.41
N PRO A 79 10.21 -9.11 -9.22
CA PRO A 79 10.38 -7.68 -9.44
C PRO A 79 9.91 -7.21 -10.82
N SER A 80 10.18 -7.99 -11.87
CA SER A 80 9.73 -7.71 -13.25
C SER A 80 8.21 -7.76 -13.41
N GLU A 81 7.52 -8.64 -12.69
CA GLU A 81 6.06 -8.73 -12.69
C GLU A 81 5.43 -7.60 -11.88
N PHE A 82 6.08 -7.19 -10.80
CA PHE A 82 5.63 -6.07 -9.98
C PHE A 82 5.65 -4.75 -10.75
N LEU A 83 6.64 -4.55 -11.65
CA LEU A 83 6.68 -3.40 -12.56
C LEU A 83 5.43 -3.25 -13.44
N ARG A 84 4.67 -4.34 -13.65
CA ARG A 84 3.44 -4.38 -14.44
C ARG A 84 2.17 -4.43 -13.57
N HIS A 85 2.31 -4.30 -12.26
CA HIS A 85 1.19 -4.33 -11.32
C HIS A 85 0.47 -2.98 -11.27
N ASN A 86 -0.84 -2.98 -10.97
CA ASN A 86 -1.67 -1.77 -10.86
C ASN A 86 -1.13 -0.72 -9.88
N LEU A 87 -0.25 -1.11 -8.95
CA LEU A 87 0.44 -0.17 -8.05
C LEU A 87 1.40 0.74 -8.81
N MET A 88 2.09 0.22 -9.83
CA MET A 88 2.99 1.00 -10.68
C MET A 88 2.20 1.90 -11.63
N GLU A 89 1.08 1.40 -12.17
CA GLU A 89 0.18 2.22 -12.99
C GLU A 89 -0.35 3.41 -12.19
N ALA A 90 -0.82 3.16 -10.95
CA ALA A 90 -1.26 4.22 -10.04
C ALA A 90 -0.15 5.20 -9.69
N LEU A 91 1.08 4.70 -9.49
CA LEU A 91 2.24 5.54 -9.24
C LEU A 91 2.53 6.46 -10.43
N ALA A 92 2.50 5.91 -11.67
CA ALA A 92 2.78 6.67 -12.89
C ALA A 92 1.78 7.82 -13.12
N VAL A 93 0.55 7.72 -12.62
CA VAL A 93 -0.47 8.78 -12.68
C VAL A 93 -0.56 9.62 -11.40
N GLY A 94 0.36 9.45 -10.44
CA GLY A 94 0.40 10.22 -9.20
C GLY A 94 -0.74 9.90 -8.22
N GLN A 95 -1.33 8.71 -8.33
CA GLN A 95 -2.46 8.24 -7.51
C GLN A 95 -2.05 7.23 -6.43
N LEU A 96 -0.74 6.99 -6.24
CA LEU A 96 -0.24 6.06 -5.23
C LEU A 96 0.16 6.79 -3.94
N PHE A 97 -0.43 6.35 -2.84
CA PHE A 97 -0.22 6.92 -1.52
C PHE A 97 0.12 5.86 -0.48
N THR A 98 0.69 6.26 0.65
CA THR A 98 0.89 5.41 1.83
C THR A 98 0.51 6.18 3.10
N PRO A 99 -0.09 5.52 4.11
CA PRO A 99 -0.18 6.10 5.44
C PRO A 99 1.21 6.44 6.01
N PRO A 100 1.31 7.47 6.86
CA PRO A 100 2.53 7.77 7.58
C PRO A 100 2.78 6.68 8.63
N VAL A 101 4.04 6.35 8.85
CA VAL A 101 4.43 5.40 9.90
C VAL A 101 4.86 6.18 11.13
N CYS A 102 4.14 6.00 12.23
CA CYS A 102 4.56 6.49 13.54
C CYS A 102 5.40 5.40 14.23
N ARG A 103 6.47 5.79 14.93
CA ARG A 103 7.16 4.86 15.84
C ARG A 103 6.15 4.33 16.86
N LEU A 104 6.05 3.01 16.95
CA LEU A 104 5.44 2.39 18.12
C LEU A 104 6.45 2.60 19.26
N GLY A 105 6.11 3.51 20.18
CA GLY A 105 6.84 3.73 21.43
C GLY A 105 6.60 2.61 22.43
#